data_AF-A0A538K4N8-F1
#
_entry.id   AF-A0A538K4N8-F1
#
_cell.length_a   1.000
_cell.length_b   1.000
_cell.length_c   1.000
_cell.angle_alpha   90.00
_cell.angle_beta   90.00
_cell.angle_gamma   90.00
#
_symmetry.space_group_name_H-M   'P 1'
#
loop_
_entity.id
_entity.type
_entity.pdbx_description
1 polymer ?
#
loop_
_entity_poly.entity_id
_entity_poly.type
_entity_poly.pdbx_seq_one_letter_code
_entity_poly.pdbx_strand_id
1 'polypeptide(L)'
;MARKPPYRAVAKIDPAALASFQAGIRKRYSNDQILGELRDSAERLGRSPTMREFAADPETSVHPQTVIEHFGSWNAAKREAGLVPRRFATREELVGLLRELGEELGRVPTAKDLDERRGSMPSKSLYWHTFGSLAGALREAGFDVPLGEERLERAVEQGVMLARKLKRLPRFADWAAARKRDGTLLTEWQVYRMFDARRGAWSTFQFLIKERLEDEGRAIGSDGRFS
;
A
#
# COMPACT_ATOMS: atom_id res chain seq x y z
N MET A 1 -34.06 26.71 -14.50
CA MET A 1 -34.88 27.42 -13.48
C MET A 1 -34.08 27.52 -12.19
N ALA A 2 -33.73 28.73 -11.74
CA ALA A 2 -33.01 28.91 -10.47
C ALA A 2 -33.95 28.60 -9.29
N ARG A 3 -33.56 27.67 -8.40
CA ARG A 3 -34.33 27.34 -7.19
C ARG A 3 -34.38 28.60 -6.30
N LYS A 4 -35.60 29.10 -6.01
CA LYS A 4 -35.79 30.20 -5.05
C LYS A 4 -35.22 29.76 -3.68
N PRO A 5 -34.51 30.63 -2.95
CA PRO A 5 -34.01 30.29 -1.62
C PRO A 5 -35.18 29.87 -0.73
N PRO A 6 -35.07 28.76 0.02
CA PRO A 6 -36.20 28.16 0.73
C PRO A 6 -36.77 29.05 1.84
N TYR A 7 -36.05 30.08 2.28
CA TYR A 7 -36.45 30.98 3.37
C TYR A 7 -36.33 32.46 2.97
N ARG A 8 -37.40 33.23 3.19
CA ARG A 8 -37.48 34.68 2.90
C ARG A 8 -36.42 35.50 3.65
N ALA A 9 -36.00 35.06 4.83
CA ALA A 9 -34.96 35.74 5.60
C ALA A 9 -33.60 35.67 4.91
N VAL A 10 -33.24 34.52 4.34
CA VAL A 10 -31.96 34.32 3.63
C VAL A 10 -31.90 35.15 2.35
N ALA A 11 -33.03 35.29 1.65
CA ALA A 11 -33.13 36.10 0.43
C ALA A 11 -32.93 37.61 0.66
N LYS A 12 -32.96 38.08 1.92
CA LYS A 12 -32.76 39.49 2.31
C LYS A 12 -31.35 39.79 2.84
N ILE A 13 -30.48 38.79 2.93
CA ILE A 13 -29.12 38.98 3.45
C ILE A 13 -28.30 39.77 2.43
N ASP A 14 -27.68 40.87 2.87
CA ASP A 14 -26.68 41.59 2.08
C ASP A 14 -25.40 40.74 1.96
N PRO A 15 -24.98 40.34 0.74
CA PRO A 15 -23.78 39.57 0.53
C PRO A 15 -22.50 40.24 1.06
N ALA A 16 -22.41 41.57 0.99
CA ALA A 16 -21.21 42.30 1.42
C ALA A 16 -21.09 42.33 2.95
N ALA A 17 -22.19 42.62 3.65
CA ALA A 17 -22.24 42.53 5.11
C ALA A 17 -21.98 41.11 5.62
N LEU A 18 -22.53 40.08 4.95
CA LEU A 18 -22.26 38.68 5.28
C LEU A 18 -20.77 38.33 5.11
N ALA A 19 -20.15 38.74 4.00
CA ALA A 19 -18.74 38.49 3.74
C ALA A 19 -17.82 39.16 4.79
N SER A 20 -18.14 40.40 5.20
CA SER A 20 -17.40 41.11 6.25
C SER A 20 -17.53 40.41 7.61
N PHE A 21 -18.74 39.97 7.97
CA PHE A 21 -18.99 39.20 9.19
C PHE A 21 -18.24 37.85 9.19
N GLN A 22 -18.28 37.13 8.07
CA GLN A 22 -17.54 35.88 7.88
C GLN A 22 -16.02 36.10 7.97
N ALA A 23 -15.49 37.19 7.38
CA ALA A 23 -14.07 37.54 7.48
C ALA A 23 -13.66 37.84 8.93
N GLY A 24 -14.52 38.46 9.73
CA GLY A 24 -14.29 38.66 11.16
C GLY A 24 -14.22 37.34 11.95
N ILE A 25 -15.05 36.35 11.60
CA ILE A 25 -14.98 35.00 12.18
C ILE A 25 -13.68 34.30 11.75
N ARG A 26 -13.28 34.40 10.49
CA ARG A 26 -12.01 33.83 9.99
C ARG A 26 -10.79 34.43 10.69
N LYS A 27 -10.81 35.73 11.01
CA LYS A 27 -9.76 36.37 11.82
C LYS A 27 -9.63 35.80 13.24
N ARG A 28 -10.65 35.09 13.75
CA ARG A 28 -10.59 34.47 15.08
C ARG A 28 -9.60 33.31 15.13
N TYR A 29 -9.38 32.62 14.01
CA TYR A 29 -8.51 31.46 13.93
C TYR A 29 -7.38 31.72 12.94
N SER A 30 -6.13 31.71 13.41
CA SER A 30 -4.98 31.72 12.50
C SER A 30 -4.82 30.36 11.84
N ASN A 31 -4.17 30.32 10.68
CA ASN A 31 -3.83 29.05 10.04
C ASN A 31 -3.02 28.16 10.98
N ASP A 32 -2.03 28.71 11.70
CA ASP A 32 -1.22 27.97 12.65
C ASP A 32 -2.04 27.36 13.79
N GLN A 33 -3.03 28.08 14.30
CA GLN A 33 -3.94 27.56 15.34
C GLN A 33 -4.75 26.37 14.81
N ILE A 34 -5.29 26.50 13.59
CA ILE A 34 -6.07 25.41 12.97
C ILE A 34 -5.18 24.18 12.73
N LEU A 35 -3.96 24.38 12.23
CA LEU A 35 -3.00 23.28 12.03
C LEU A 35 -2.58 22.65 13.36
N GLY A 36 -2.42 23.45 14.42
CA GLY A 36 -2.17 22.97 15.78
C GLY A 36 -3.30 22.05 16.27
N GLU A 37 -4.55 22.52 16.23
CA GLU A 37 -5.69 21.70 16.66
C GLU A 37 -5.82 20.40 15.85
N LEU A 38 -5.50 20.44 14.54
CA LEU A 38 -5.46 19.24 13.70
C LEU A 38 -4.39 18.23 14.14
N ARG A 39 -3.20 18.70 14.51
CA ARG A 39 -2.11 17.86 15.02
C ARG A 39 -2.45 17.28 16.39
N ASP A 40 -2.98 18.09 17.29
CA ASP A 40 -3.36 17.64 18.64
C ASP A 40 -4.48 16.58 18.57
N SER A 41 -5.46 16.79 17.69
CA SER A 41 -6.52 15.80 17.42
C SER A 41 -5.93 14.50 16.84
N ALA A 42 -4.94 14.61 15.96
CA ALA A 42 -4.25 13.44 15.42
C ALA A 42 -3.45 12.67 16.48
N GLU A 43 -2.78 13.38 17.39
CA GLU A 43 -2.04 12.80 18.50
C GLU A 43 -2.98 12.04 19.44
N ARG A 44 -4.10 12.65 19.84
CA ARG A 44 -5.13 12.00 20.68
C ARG A 44 -5.69 10.72 20.04
N LEU A 45 -5.88 10.73 18.72
CA LEU A 45 -6.38 9.56 17.99
C LEU A 45 -5.28 8.54 17.66
N GLY A 46 -4.01 8.90 17.79
CA GLY A 46 -2.86 8.14 17.28
C GLY A 46 -2.83 8.02 15.75
N ARG A 47 -3.56 8.87 15.02
CA ARG A 47 -3.66 8.87 13.55
C ARG A 47 -4.32 10.13 13.02
N SER A 48 -4.14 10.40 11.73
CA SER A 48 -4.78 11.54 11.06
C SER A 48 -6.33 11.50 11.16
N PRO A 49 -6.99 12.54 11.70
CA PRO A 49 -8.43 12.55 11.94
C PRO A 49 -9.25 12.62 10.65
N THR A 50 -10.41 11.96 10.60
CA THR A 50 -11.45 12.29 9.62
C THR A 50 -12.16 13.58 10.01
N MET A 51 -12.85 14.24 9.07
CA MET A 51 -13.65 15.44 9.37
C MET A 51 -14.66 15.18 10.51
N ARG A 52 -15.26 13.99 10.54
CA ARG A 52 -16.24 13.61 11.55
C ARG A 52 -15.59 13.41 12.92
N GLU A 53 -14.41 12.84 12.96
CA GLU A 53 -13.67 12.64 14.22
C GLU A 53 -13.18 13.96 14.78
N PHE A 54 -12.66 14.85 13.91
CA PHE A 54 -12.29 16.20 14.33
C PHE A 54 -13.50 16.98 14.86
N ALA A 55 -14.64 16.94 14.16
CA ALA A 55 -15.86 17.61 14.63
C ALA A 55 -16.40 17.06 15.96
N ALA A 56 -16.11 15.80 16.27
CA ALA A 56 -16.56 15.13 17.48
C ALA A 56 -15.53 15.23 18.62
N ASP A 57 -14.37 15.83 18.37
CA ASP A 57 -13.29 15.98 19.34
C ASP A 57 -13.62 17.17 20.27
N PRO A 58 -13.93 16.92 21.56
CA PRO A 58 -14.37 17.96 22.49
C PRO A 58 -13.26 18.98 22.81
N GLU A 59 -12.00 18.64 22.54
CA GLU A 59 -10.85 19.51 22.74
C GLU A 59 -10.59 20.43 21.54
N THR A 60 -11.32 20.25 20.43
CA THR A 60 -11.23 21.13 19.26
C THR A 60 -12.27 22.24 19.34
N SER A 61 -11.86 23.45 19.02
CA SER A 61 -12.73 24.63 18.97
C SER A 61 -13.07 25.01 17.52
N VAL A 62 -12.30 24.50 16.55
CA VAL A 62 -12.45 24.78 15.13
C VAL A 62 -13.45 23.80 14.49
N HIS A 63 -14.42 24.33 13.75
CA HIS A 63 -15.32 23.50 12.96
C HIS A 63 -14.64 23.06 11.64
N PRO A 64 -14.86 21.82 11.12
CA PRO A 64 -14.22 21.36 9.88
C PRO A 64 -14.43 22.26 8.66
N GLN A 65 -15.58 22.94 8.57
CA GLN A 65 -15.84 23.90 7.50
C GLN A 65 -14.86 25.08 7.54
N THR A 66 -14.49 25.57 8.72
CA THR A 66 -13.49 26.63 8.88
C THR A 66 -12.13 26.17 8.35
N VAL A 67 -11.76 24.91 8.61
CA VAL A 67 -10.54 24.32 8.05
C VAL A 67 -10.57 24.34 6.52
N ILE A 68 -11.68 23.92 5.90
CA ILE A 68 -11.81 23.93 4.44
C ILE A 68 -11.74 25.35 3.88
N GLU A 69 -12.33 26.34 4.55
CA GLU A 69 -12.31 27.73 4.11
C GLU A 69 -10.91 28.35 4.14
N HIS A 70 -10.08 27.97 5.12
CA HIS A 70 -8.71 28.49 5.25
C HIS A 70 -7.73 27.82 4.28
N PHE A 71 -7.86 26.51 4.05
CA PHE A 71 -6.88 25.71 3.30
C PHE A 71 -7.40 25.23 1.95
N GLY A 72 -8.63 25.61 1.56
CA GLY A 72 -9.31 25.19 0.33
C GLY A 72 -9.83 23.75 0.36
N SER A 73 -9.20 22.84 1.10
CA SER A 73 -9.69 21.47 1.31
C SER A 73 -9.18 20.85 2.60
N TRP A 74 -9.89 19.86 3.12
CA TRP A 74 -9.48 19.08 4.29
C TRP A 74 -8.13 18.37 4.08
N ASN A 75 -7.90 17.84 2.88
CA ASN A 75 -6.65 17.13 2.56
C ASN A 75 -5.46 18.11 2.44
N ALA A 76 -5.68 19.33 1.96
CA ALA A 76 -4.65 20.37 1.96
C ALA A 76 -4.26 20.74 3.39
N ALA A 77 -5.25 21.00 4.26
CA ALA A 77 -5.00 21.28 5.68
C ALA A 77 -4.22 20.15 6.38
N LYS A 78 -4.57 18.88 6.11
CA LYS A 78 -3.80 17.74 6.63
C LYS A 78 -2.33 17.79 6.22
N ARG A 79 -2.05 18.03 4.94
CA ARG A 79 -0.67 18.09 4.43
C ARG A 79 0.12 19.22 5.08
N GLU A 80 -0.48 20.40 5.20
CA GLU A 80 0.14 21.53 5.90
C GLU A 80 0.32 21.25 7.40
N ALA A 81 -0.54 20.42 7.99
CA ALA A 81 -0.38 19.92 9.35
C ALA A 81 0.70 18.83 9.48
N GLY A 82 1.32 18.38 8.38
CA GLY A 82 2.26 17.23 8.38
C GLY A 82 1.56 15.87 8.50
N LEU A 83 0.25 15.82 8.27
CA LEU A 83 -0.57 14.62 8.35
C LEU A 83 -0.86 14.08 6.95
N VAL A 84 -0.86 12.75 6.81
CA VAL A 84 -1.14 12.12 5.51
C VAL A 84 -2.65 11.88 5.31
N PRO A 85 -3.24 12.37 4.21
CA PRO A 85 -4.61 12.01 3.84
C PRO A 85 -4.74 10.53 3.53
N ARG A 86 -5.64 9.83 4.23
CA ARG A 86 -5.89 8.40 3.94
C ARG A 86 -6.55 8.14 2.58
N ARG A 87 -7.41 9.06 2.15
CA ARG A 87 -8.06 9.05 0.83
C ARG A 87 -7.39 10.11 -0.02
N PHE A 88 -7.11 9.77 -1.28
CA PHE A 88 -6.41 10.64 -2.21
C PHE A 88 -4.98 10.98 -1.76
N ALA A 89 -4.33 10.03 -1.07
CA ALA A 89 -2.89 10.05 -0.86
C ALA A 89 -2.20 10.06 -2.22
N THR A 90 -1.15 10.88 -2.38
CA THR A 90 -0.30 10.84 -3.56
C THR A 90 0.56 9.58 -3.57
N ARG A 91 1.21 9.30 -4.70
CA ARG A 91 2.16 8.20 -4.81
C ARG A 91 3.27 8.32 -3.76
N GLU A 92 3.81 9.53 -3.60
CA GLU A 92 4.90 9.84 -2.68
C GLU A 92 4.46 9.66 -1.21
N GLU A 93 3.26 10.13 -0.88
CA GLU A 93 2.65 9.93 0.45
C GLU A 93 2.46 8.44 0.76
N LEU A 94 2.00 7.66 -0.22
CA LEU A 94 1.82 6.21 -0.08
C LEU A 94 3.15 5.47 0.15
N VAL A 95 4.21 5.91 -0.54
CA VAL A 95 5.58 5.41 -0.35
C VAL A 95 6.11 5.73 1.05
N GLY A 96 5.95 6.97 1.51
CA GLY A 96 6.36 7.39 2.85
C GLY A 96 5.71 6.53 3.94
N LEU A 97 4.39 6.33 3.85
CA LEU A 97 3.65 5.49 4.78
C LEU A 97 4.13 4.02 4.81
N LEU A 98 4.55 3.45 3.67
CA LEU A 98 5.11 2.11 3.65
C LEU A 98 6.50 2.04 4.29
N ARG A 99 7.33 3.08 4.14
CA ARG A 99 8.63 3.19 4.80
C ARG A 99 8.47 3.24 6.31
N GLU A 100 7.66 4.18 6.80
CA GLU A 100 7.36 4.34 8.22
C GLU A 100 6.81 3.04 8.83
N LEU A 101 5.88 2.37 8.13
CA LEU A 101 5.35 1.09 8.61
C LEU A 101 6.41 -0.01 8.64
N GLY A 102 7.35 -0.04 7.69
CA GLY A 102 8.43 -1.02 7.70
C GLY A 102 9.45 -0.77 8.80
N GLU A 103 9.76 0.51 9.09
CA GLU A 103 10.58 0.92 10.22
C GLU A 103 9.93 0.52 11.56
N GLU A 104 8.63 0.81 11.73
CA GLU A 104 7.86 0.42 12.91
C GLU A 104 7.86 -1.11 13.13
N LEU A 105 7.69 -1.89 12.07
CA LEU A 105 7.63 -3.35 12.14
C LEU A 105 9.02 -4.00 12.21
N GLY A 106 10.09 -3.29 11.86
CA GLY A 106 11.43 -3.86 11.67
C GLY A 106 11.51 -4.90 10.53
N ARG A 107 10.54 -4.91 9.62
CA ARG A 107 10.44 -5.85 8.48
C ARG A 107 9.61 -5.27 7.35
N VAL A 108 9.72 -5.86 6.16
CA VAL A 108 8.89 -5.50 5.01
C VAL A 108 7.40 -5.65 5.36
N PRO A 109 6.57 -4.59 5.17
CA PRO A 109 5.14 -4.67 5.37
C PRO A 109 4.46 -5.67 4.44
N THR A 110 3.46 -6.36 4.95
CA THR A 110 2.61 -7.30 4.21
C THR A 110 1.23 -6.72 4.01
N ALA A 111 0.46 -7.35 3.10
CA ALA A 111 -0.95 -7.02 2.97
C ALA A 111 -1.69 -7.19 4.32
N LYS A 112 -1.35 -8.18 5.15
CA LYS A 112 -2.03 -8.37 6.44
C LYS A 112 -1.82 -7.17 7.38
N ASP A 113 -0.61 -6.61 7.39
CA ASP A 113 -0.28 -5.44 8.21
C ASP A 113 -1.13 -4.22 7.82
N LEU A 114 -1.33 -3.98 6.52
CA LEU A 114 -2.23 -2.92 6.03
C LEU A 114 -3.68 -3.13 6.47
N ASP A 115 -4.13 -4.39 6.55
CA ASP A 115 -5.48 -4.71 7.03
C ASP A 115 -5.64 -4.49 8.53
N GLU A 116 -4.63 -4.84 9.31
CA GLU A 116 -4.60 -4.63 10.76
C GLU A 116 -4.51 -3.12 11.09
N ARG A 117 -3.88 -2.33 10.21
CA ARG A 117 -3.78 -0.86 10.30
C ARG A 117 -4.84 -0.10 9.49
N ARG A 118 -6.01 -0.70 9.23
CA ARG A 118 -7.11 -0.07 8.46
C ARG A 118 -7.63 1.28 9.02
N GLY A 119 -7.27 1.67 10.24
CA GLY A 119 -7.61 2.98 10.81
C GLY A 119 -6.67 4.10 10.38
N SER A 120 -5.38 3.81 10.20
CA SER A 120 -4.33 4.78 9.89
C SER A 120 -3.85 4.70 8.45
N MET A 121 -3.82 3.50 7.87
CA MET A 121 -3.31 3.28 6.52
C MET A 121 -4.38 3.49 5.43
N PRO A 122 -3.94 3.90 4.23
CA PRO A 122 -4.73 3.79 3.01
C PRO A 122 -5.05 2.34 2.66
N SER A 123 -6.10 2.11 1.88
CA SER A 123 -6.52 0.75 1.53
C SER A 123 -5.52 0.07 0.60
N LYS A 124 -5.44 -1.26 0.67
CA LYS A 124 -4.67 -2.07 -0.28
C LYS A 124 -5.03 -1.73 -1.73
N SER A 125 -6.32 -1.58 -2.03
CA SER A 125 -6.79 -1.26 -3.37
C SER A 125 -6.18 0.04 -3.90
N LEU A 126 -5.96 1.05 -3.04
CA LEU A 126 -5.28 2.27 -3.46
C LEU A 126 -3.83 1.99 -3.88
N TYR A 127 -3.09 1.19 -3.11
CA TYR A 127 -1.74 0.75 -3.52
C TYR A 127 -1.77 -0.06 -4.84
N TRP A 128 -2.76 -0.92 -5.03
CA TRP A 128 -2.90 -1.66 -6.29
C TRP A 128 -3.17 -0.73 -7.48
N HIS A 129 -4.09 0.23 -7.36
CA HIS A 129 -4.40 1.16 -8.44
C HIS A 129 -3.25 2.13 -8.75
N THR A 130 -2.49 2.56 -7.73
CA THR A 130 -1.39 3.51 -7.91
C THR A 130 -0.12 2.84 -8.44
N PHE A 131 0.24 1.66 -7.94
CA PHE A 131 1.53 1.03 -8.23
C PHE A 131 1.42 -0.26 -9.05
N GLY A 132 0.21 -0.66 -9.45
CA GLY A 132 -0.08 -1.93 -10.12
C GLY A 132 -0.03 -3.15 -9.20
N SER A 133 0.73 -3.10 -8.11
CA SER A 133 0.75 -4.12 -7.05
C SER A 133 1.33 -3.57 -5.75
N LEU A 134 1.04 -4.24 -4.62
CA LEU A 134 1.70 -3.91 -3.34
C LEU A 134 3.22 -4.14 -3.41
N ALA A 135 3.69 -5.14 -4.16
CA ALA A 135 5.12 -5.39 -4.32
C ALA A 135 5.83 -4.24 -5.06
N GLY A 136 5.18 -3.67 -6.09
CA GLY A 136 5.68 -2.47 -6.76
C GLY A 136 5.76 -1.27 -5.81
N ALA A 137 4.74 -1.07 -4.97
CA ALA A 137 4.75 -0.02 -3.96
C ALA A 137 5.88 -0.20 -2.92
N LEU A 138 6.11 -1.43 -2.47
CA LEU A 138 7.17 -1.76 -1.52
C LEU A 138 8.56 -1.52 -2.12
N ARG A 139 8.78 -1.80 -3.41
CA ARG A 139 10.04 -1.45 -4.09
C ARG A 139 10.27 0.05 -4.15
N GLU A 140 9.24 0.81 -4.50
CA GLU A 140 9.34 2.27 -4.55
C GLU A 140 9.60 2.86 -3.14
N ALA A 141 9.14 2.15 -2.10
CA ALA A 141 9.51 2.38 -0.71
C ALA A 141 10.92 1.94 -0.31
N GLY A 142 11.69 1.28 -1.18
CA GLY A 142 13.07 0.86 -0.93
C GLY A 142 13.20 -0.52 -0.30
N PHE A 143 12.13 -1.30 -0.23
CA PHE A 143 12.20 -2.69 0.21
C PHE A 143 12.67 -3.59 -0.92
N ASP A 144 13.55 -4.54 -0.59
CA ASP A 144 13.97 -5.60 -1.50
C ASP A 144 12.87 -6.67 -1.62
N VAL A 145 11.95 -6.45 -2.55
CA VAL A 145 10.84 -7.37 -2.86
C VAL A 145 11.00 -7.85 -4.29
N PRO A 146 11.18 -9.16 -4.55
CA PRO A 146 11.31 -9.67 -5.92
C PRO A 146 9.99 -9.54 -6.68
N LEU A 147 10.03 -9.02 -7.92
CA LEU A 147 8.93 -8.92 -8.89
C LEU A 147 9.00 -10.05 -9.93
N GLY A 148 7.91 -10.24 -10.67
CA GLY A 148 7.66 -11.34 -11.64
C GLY A 148 8.86 -12.19 -12.08
N GLU A 149 9.74 -11.63 -12.90
CA GLU A 149 10.89 -12.33 -13.49
C GLU A 149 11.95 -12.72 -12.45
N GLU A 150 12.30 -11.83 -11.52
CA GLU A 150 13.26 -12.15 -10.44
C GLU A 150 12.74 -13.24 -9.49
N ARG A 151 11.42 -13.28 -9.27
CA ARG A 151 10.80 -14.38 -8.53
C ARG A 151 10.91 -15.70 -9.28
N LEU A 152 10.73 -15.67 -10.60
CA LEU A 152 10.89 -16.84 -11.45
C LEU A 152 12.34 -17.30 -11.45
N GLU A 153 13.30 -16.40 -11.63
CA GLU A 153 14.73 -16.71 -11.58
C GLU A 153 15.11 -17.36 -10.25
N ARG A 154 14.71 -16.77 -9.13
CA ARG A 154 14.91 -17.36 -7.79
C ARG A 154 14.27 -18.74 -7.65
N ALA A 155 13.09 -18.96 -8.22
CA ALA A 155 12.46 -20.28 -8.21
C ALA A 155 13.29 -21.29 -9.02
N VAL A 156 13.79 -20.88 -10.20
CA VAL A 156 14.64 -21.73 -11.04
C VAL A 156 15.94 -22.07 -10.33
N GLU A 157 16.61 -21.11 -9.70
CA GLU A 157 17.82 -21.34 -8.89
C GLU A 157 17.58 -22.34 -7.75
N GLN A 158 16.50 -22.16 -6.99
CA GLN A 158 16.08 -23.10 -5.94
C GLN A 158 15.84 -24.50 -6.52
N GLY A 159 15.27 -24.59 -7.72
CA GLY A 159 15.05 -25.83 -8.46
C GLY A 159 16.32 -26.50 -8.94
N VAL A 160 17.28 -25.75 -9.47
CA VAL A 160 18.61 -26.23 -9.84
C VAL A 160 19.32 -26.82 -8.62
N MET A 161 19.30 -26.11 -7.49
CA MET A 161 19.91 -26.58 -6.24
C MET A 161 19.26 -27.87 -5.73
N LEU A 162 17.93 -27.96 -5.79
CA LEU A 162 17.22 -29.19 -5.42
C LEU A 162 17.50 -30.33 -6.41
N ALA A 163 17.53 -30.05 -7.71
CA ALA A 163 17.82 -31.04 -8.75
C ALA A 163 19.22 -31.65 -8.56
N ARG A 164 20.23 -30.82 -8.25
CA ARG A 164 21.60 -31.26 -7.95
C ARG A 164 21.66 -32.24 -6.76
N LYS A 165 20.85 -32.00 -5.73
CA LYS A 165 20.72 -32.89 -4.56
C LYS A 165 20.01 -34.19 -4.92
N LEU A 166 18.98 -34.13 -5.75
CA LEU A 166 18.18 -35.30 -6.16
C LEU A 166 18.80 -36.12 -7.30
N LYS A 167 19.78 -35.55 -8.03
CA LYS A 167 20.32 -36.07 -9.30
C LYS A 167 19.28 -36.24 -10.41
N ARG A 168 18.19 -35.47 -10.33
CA ARG A 168 17.09 -35.41 -11.30
C ARG A 168 16.26 -34.15 -11.08
N LEU A 169 15.48 -33.75 -12.09
CA LEU A 169 14.53 -32.65 -11.97
C LEU A 169 13.52 -32.90 -10.83
N PRO A 170 13.22 -31.90 -9.98
CA PRO A 170 12.31 -32.06 -8.86
C PRO A 170 10.87 -32.25 -9.37
N ARG A 171 10.17 -33.24 -8.84
CA ARG A 171 8.71 -33.35 -8.98
C ARG A 171 8.05 -32.46 -7.93
N PHE A 172 6.76 -32.22 -8.10
CA PHE A 172 5.96 -31.45 -7.15
C PHE A 172 6.13 -31.94 -5.70
N ALA A 173 6.06 -33.27 -5.49
CA ALA A 173 6.24 -33.88 -4.17
C ALA A 173 7.65 -33.68 -3.59
N ASP A 174 8.68 -33.66 -4.43
CA ASP A 174 10.06 -33.47 -3.98
C ASP A 174 10.26 -32.02 -3.52
N TRP A 175 9.71 -31.06 -4.27
CA TRP A 175 9.69 -29.65 -3.87
C TRP A 175 8.96 -29.46 -2.54
N ALA A 176 7.79 -30.10 -2.39
CA ALA A 176 7.02 -30.02 -1.16
C ALA A 176 7.74 -30.60 0.05
N ALA A 177 8.43 -31.72 -0.13
CA ALA A 177 9.28 -32.29 0.90
C ALA A 177 10.45 -31.34 1.25
N ALA A 178 11.07 -30.71 0.25
CA ALA A 178 12.15 -29.75 0.46
C ALA A 178 11.67 -28.49 1.21
N ARG A 179 10.53 -27.91 0.81
CA ARG A 179 9.94 -26.72 1.43
C ARG A 179 9.54 -26.93 2.90
N LYS A 180 9.15 -28.16 3.27
CA LYS A 180 8.89 -28.50 4.67
C LYS A 180 10.15 -28.46 5.53
N ARG A 181 11.32 -28.70 4.94
CA ARG A 181 12.63 -28.71 5.63
C ARG A 181 13.30 -27.35 5.61
N ASP A 182 13.06 -26.56 4.57
CA ASP A 182 13.64 -25.23 4.40
C ASP A 182 12.54 -24.21 4.06
N GLY A 183 12.28 -23.33 5.04
CA GLY A 183 11.24 -22.31 4.97
C GLY A 183 11.49 -21.20 3.95
N THR A 184 12.71 -21.11 3.42
CA THR A 184 13.13 -20.07 2.46
C THR A 184 12.75 -20.42 1.02
N LEU A 185 12.40 -21.68 0.74
CA LEU A 185 11.87 -22.07 -0.56
C LEU A 185 10.52 -21.40 -0.81
N LEU A 186 10.25 -21.09 -2.07
CA LEU A 186 8.90 -20.77 -2.49
C LEU A 186 7.98 -21.97 -2.27
N THR A 187 6.69 -21.71 -2.00
CA THR A 187 5.69 -22.79 -2.02
C THR A 187 5.48 -23.25 -3.45
N GLU A 188 5.08 -24.50 -3.60
CA GLU A 188 4.74 -25.12 -4.88
C GLU A 188 3.66 -24.29 -5.60
N TRP A 189 2.70 -23.75 -4.85
CA TRP A 189 1.64 -22.88 -5.35
C TRP A 189 2.10 -21.46 -5.71
N GLN A 190 3.20 -20.97 -5.13
CA GLN A 190 3.83 -19.74 -5.62
C GLN A 190 4.44 -19.99 -6.99
N VAL A 191 5.17 -21.10 -7.18
CA VAL A 191 5.73 -21.50 -8.48
C VAL A 191 4.60 -21.75 -9.49
N TYR A 192 3.54 -22.47 -9.11
CA TYR A 192 2.42 -22.79 -10.01
C TYR A 192 1.72 -21.54 -10.56
N ARG A 193 1.59 -20.50 -9.72
CA ARG A 193 0.96 -19.23 -10.11
C ARG A 193 1.83 -18.35 -11.01
N MET A 194 3.14 -18.61 -11.12
CA MET A 194 4.02 -17.88 -12.05
C MET A 194 3.67 -18.18 -13.51
N PHE A 195 3.04 -19.33 -13.78
CA PHE A 195 2.68 -19.79 -15.12
C PHE A 195 1.16 -19.81 -15.34
N ASP A 196 0.47 -18.82 -14.77
CA ASP A 196 -1.01 -18.67 -14.83
C ASP A 196 -1.80 -19.90 -14.37
N ALA A 197 -1.21 -20.77 -13.55
CA ALA A 197 -1.78 -22.05 -13.13
C ALA A 197 -2.31 -22.93 -14.29
N ARG A 198 -1.76 -22.76 -15.50
CA ARG A 198 -2.15 -23.54 -16.68
C ARG A 198 -1.74 -25.01 -16.53
N ARG A 199 -2.43 -25.91 -17.24
CA ARG A 199 -1.97 -27.30 -17.38
C ARG A 199 -0.53 -27.29 -17.91
N GLY A 200 0.37 -27.99 -17.23
CA GLY A 200 1.79 -28.00 -17.56
C GLY A 200 2.63 -26.89 -16.91
N ALA A 201 2.10 -26.13 -15.95
CA ALA A 201 2.89 -25.15 -15.19
C ALA A 201 4.14 -25.79 -14.54
N TRP A 202 3.98 -26.96 -13.92
CA TRP A 202 5.11 -27.67 -13.31
C TRP A 202 6.12 -28.19 -14.34
N SER A 203 5.65 -28.71 -15.49
CA SER A 203 6.56 -29.17 -16.55
C SER A 203 7.32 -28.00 -17.20
N THR A 204 6.68 -26.83 -17.31
CA THR A 204 7.33 -25.59 -17.76
C THR A 204 8.43 -25.18 -16.77
N PHE A 205 8.13 -25.23 -15.48
CA PHE A 205 9.13 -24.98 -14.44
C PHE A 205 10.30 -25.98 -14.49
N GLN A 206 10.00 -27.28 -14.65
CA GLN A 206 11.03 -28.31 -14.82
C GLN A 206 11.88 -28.09 -16.07
N PHE A 207 11.27 -27.62 -17.16
CA PHE A 207 11.96 -27.29 -18.40
C PHE A 207 12.94 -26.12 -18.20
N LEU A 208 12.54 -25.06 -17.50
CA LEU A 208 13.45 -23.95 -17.17
C LEU A 208 14.63 -24.37 -16.28
N ILE A 209 14.41 -25.28 -15.33
CA ILE A 209 15.49 -25.86 -14.53
C ILE A 209 16.44 -26.69 -15.41
N LYS A 210 15.88 -27.45 -16.36
CA LYS A 210 16.66 -28.24 -17.33
C LYS A 210 17.54 -27.32 -18.17
N GLU A 211 16.99 -26.28 -18.80
CA GLU A 211 17.76 -25.34 -19.62
C GLU A 211 18.91 -24.72 -18.81
N ARG A 212 18.63 -24.24 -17.59
CA ARG A 212 19.69 -23.66 -16.73
C ARG A 212 20.79 -24.66 -16.37
N LEU A 213 20.45 -25.93 -16.13
CA LEU A 213 21.45 -26.98 -15.88
C LEU A 213 22.28 -27.32 -17.11
N GLU A 214 21.66 -27.32 -18.30
CA GLU A 214 22.35 -27.57 -19.58
C GLU A 214 23.31 -26.43 -19.93
N ASP A 215 22.92 -25.18 -19.68
CA ASP A 215 23.80 -24.00 -19.82
C ASP A 215 25.05 -24.08 -18.92
N GLU A 216 24.93 -24.75 -17.77
CA GLU A 216 26.05 -25.03 -16.85
C GLU A 216 26.86 -26.31 -17.24
N GLY A 217 26.57 -26.91 -18.40
CA GLY A 217 27.26 -28.09 -18.92
C GLY A 217 26.76 -29.42 -18.35
N ARG A 218 25.58 -29.46 -17.72
CA ARG A 218 24.98 -30.69 -17.17
C ARG A 218 23.93 -31.25 -18.14
N ALA A 219 24.23 -32.34 -18.82
CA ALA A 219 23.26 -33.00 -19.70
C ALA A 219 22.11 -33.65 -18.89
N ILE A 220 20.87 -33.40 -19.31
CA ILE A 220 19.65 -33.92 -18.68
C ILE A 220 18.89 -34.77 -19.69
N GLY A 221 18.63 -36.03 -19.34
CA GLY A 221 17.86 -36.96 -20.17
C GLY A 221 16.39 -36.54 -20.31
N SER A 222 15.70 -37.11 -21.30
CA SER A 222 14.27 -36.87 -21.52
C SER A 222 13.38 -37.35 -20.35
N ASP A 223 13.91 -38.23 -19.49
CA ASP A 223 13.30 -38.69 -18.25
C ASP A 223 13.54 -37.74 -17.05
N GLY A 224 14.27 -36.65 -17.27
CA GLY A 224 14.61 -35.65 -16.26
C GLY A 224 15.75 -36.06 -15.32
N ARG A 225 16.48 -37.16 -15.60
CA ARG A 225 17.66 -37.56 -14.83
C ARG A 225 18.92 -36.94 -15.39
N PHE A 226 19.91 -36.77 -14.52
CA PHE A 226 21.22 -36.29 -14.94
C PHE A 226 21.90 -37.42 -15.71
N SER A 227 22.52 -37.10 -16.85
CA SER A 227 23.41 -38.03 -17.56
C SER A 227 24.76 -38.16 -16.84
#